data_AF-V2W1M3-F1
#
_entry.id   AF-V2W1M3-F1
#
_cell.length_a   1.000
_cell.length_b   1.000
_cell.length_c   1.000
_cell.angle_alpha   90.00
_cell.angle_beta   90.00
_cell.angle_gamma   90.00
#
_symmetry.space_group_name_H-M   'P 1'
#
loop_
_entity.id
_entity.type
_entity.pdbx_description
1 polymer ?
#
loop_
_entity_poly.entity_id
_entity_poly.type
_entity_poly.pdbx_seq_one_letter_code
_entity_poly.pdbx_strand_id
1 'polypeptide(L)'
;MSSDTAEKFWDDNINRRIFDLLHSQDIQAKFGGLIAIDHLLDVDGEEIIEFKRNLFRIYNYVKHLLPNPELNLMLAASKTLELTRYAGVLILKELARNSPTYFQAHIGIVFDNILAPIRDPKVHVREGAAELLAACLEIVTQRERQVRSPYLNKILSDAQAGLKLTPSEVIHGSLLTYRELLLHAGM
;
A
#
# COMPACT_ATOMS: atom_id res chain seq x y z
N MET A 1 -5.84 23.85 -27.97
CA MET A 1 -4.84 24.69 -27.30
C MET A 1 -3.48 24.16 -27.69
N SER A 2 -2.44 25.00 -27.87
CA SER A 2 -1.10 24.44 -28.07
C SER A 2 -0.68 23.71 -26.79
N SER A 3 0.05 22.60 -26.95
CA SER A 3 0.55 21.76 -25.83
C SER A 3 1.22 22.61 -24.74
N ASP A 4 2.06 23.58 -25.15
CA ASP A 4 2.74 24.52 -24.24
C ASP A 4 1.81 25.42 -23.39
N THR A 5 0.60 25.74 -23.88
CA THR A 5 -0.33 26.59 -23.11
C THR A 5 -1.05 25.79 -22.03
N ALA A 6 -1.29 24.50 -22.29
CA ALA A 6 -1.92 23.59 -21.35
C ALA A 6 -0.94 23.21 -20.22
N GLU A 7 0.34 22.95 -20.52
CA GLU A 7 1.38 22.64 -19.53
C GLU A 7 1.56 23.81 -18.55
N LYS A 8 1.62 25.05 -19.05
CA LYS A 8 1.73 26.25 -18.19
C LYS A 8 0.52 26.44 -17.28
N PHE A 9 -0.69 26.27 -17.83
CA PHE A 9 -1.91 26.37 -17.03
C PHE A 9 -1.94 25.32 -15.90
N TRP A 10 -1.48 24.11 -16.21
CA TRP A 10 -1.37 23.03 -15.23
C TRP A 10 -0.39 23.37 -14.10
N ASP A 11 0.82 23.81 -14.45
CA ASP A 11 1.86 24.15 -13.48
C ASP A 11 1.47 25.36 -12.61
N ASP A 12 0.90 26.41 -13.19
CA ASP A 12 0.62 27.66 -12.48
C ASP A 12 -0.65 27.59 -11.60
N ASN A 13 -1.66 26.83 -12.02
CA ASN A 13 -2.96 26.83 -11.36
C ASN A 13 -3.27 25.51 -10.65
N ILE A 14 -3.16 24.38 -11.34
CA ILE A 14 -3.59 23.09 -10.81
C ILE A 14 -2.62 22.62 -9.73
N ASN A 15 -1.32 22.56 -10.03
CA ASN A 15 -0.30 22.15 -9.07
C ASN A 15 -0.27 23.04 -7.82
N ARG A 16 -0.43 24.36 -8.01
CA ARG A 16 -0.50 25.32 -6.90
C ARG A 16 -1.69 25.05 -5.98
N ARG A 17 -2.88 24.80 -6.54
CA ARG A 17 -4.08 24.53 -5.74
C ARG A 17 -4.04 23.19 -5.02
N ILE A 18 -3.49 22.16 -5.65
CA ILE A 18 -3.25 20.87 -5.01
C ILE A 18 -2.30 21.05 -3.80
N PHE A 19 -1.22 21.80 -3.98
CA PHE A 19 -0.28 22.11 -2.90
C PHE A 19 -0.97 22.83 -1.73
N ASP A 20 -1.76 23.88 -2.02
CA ASP A 20 -2.49 24.65 -1.01
C ASP A 20 -3.47 23.77 -0.21
N LEU A 21 -4.18 22.86 -0.89
CA LEU A 21 -5.13 21.93 -0.26
C LEU A 21 -4.43 20.91 0.64
N LEU A 22 -3.29 20.37 0.24
CA LEU A 22 -2.56 19.37 1.05
C LEU A 22 -1.83 19.96 2.25
N HIS A 23 -1.57 21.27 2.23
CA HIS A 23 -0.93 22.00 3.33
C HIS A 23 -1.92 22.82 4.16
N SER A 24 -3.22 22.71 3.91
CA SER A 24 -4.24 23.39 4.72
C SER A 24 -4.25 22.89 6.16
N GLN A 25 -4.84 23.66 7.07
CA GLN A 25 -5.09 23.19 8.44
C GLN A 25 -6.32 22.26 8.52
N ASP A 26 -7.23 22.38 7.56
CA ASP A 26 -8.43 21.55 7.47
C ASP A 26 -8.11 20.14 6.94
N ILE A 27 -8.60 19.12 7.65
CA ILE A 27 -8.45 17.71 7.30
C ILE A 27 -9.28 17.38 6.05
N GLN A 28 -10.47 17.96 5.90
CA GLN A 28 -11.34 17.67 4.75
C GLN A 28 -10.75 18.20 3.45
N ALA A 29 -10.19 19.41 3.47
CA ALA A 29 -9.42 19.95 2.35
C ALA A 29 -8.22 19.07 1.97
N LYS A 30 -7.48 18.52 2.95
CA LYS A 30 -6.39 17.57 2.65
C LYS A 30 -6.91 16.30 1.97
N PHE A 31 -8.01 15.72 2.46
CA PHE A 31 -8.66 14.59 1.81
C PHE A 31 -9.10 14.92 0.38
N GLY A 32 -9.70 16.09 0.17
CA GLY A 32 -10.10 16.54 -1.16
C GLY A 32 -8.92 16.68 -2.12
N GLY A 33 -7.82 17.28 -1.68
CA GLY A 33 -6.59 17.38 -2.46
C GLY A 33 -5.99 16.02 -2.80
N LEU A 34 -6.07 15.08 -1.88
CA LEU A 34 -5.55 13.74 -2.03
C LEU A 34 -6.36 12.89 -3.02
N ILE A 35 -7.69 12.94 -2.92
CA ILE A 35 -8.61 12.28 -3.86
C ILE A 35 -8.44 12.89 -5.25
N ALA A 36 -8.25 14.21 -5.35
CA ALA A 36 -7.97 14.85 -6.62
C ALA A 36 -6.69 14.28 -7.27
N ILE A 37 -5.61 14.13 -6.50
CA ILE A 37 -4.38 13.49 -7.01
C ILE A 37 -4.63 12.03 -7.44
N ASP A 38 -5.37 11.24 -6.65
CA ASP A 38 -5.69 9.83 -6.98
C ASP A 38 -6.36 9.74 -8.36
N HIS A 39 -7.32 10.61 -8.65
CA HIS A 39 -8.00 10.64 -9.95
C HIS A 39 -7.12 11.19 -11.08
N LEU A 40 -6.25 12.17 -10.80
CA LEU A 40 -5.35 12.72 -11.80
C LEU A 40 -4.26 11.71 -12.22
N LEU A 41 -3.81 10.86 -11.30
CA LEU A 41 -2.88 9.77 -11.60
C LEU A 41 -3.52 8.65 -12.44
N ASP A 42 -4.83 8.45 -12.35
CA ASP A 42 -5.58 7.42 -13.10
C ASP A 42 -5.85 7.84 -14.56
N VAL A 43 -5.71 9.12 -14.89
CA VAL A 43 -5.96 9.67 -16.23
C VAL A 43 -4.78 9.49 -17.19
N ASP A 44 -3.58 9.19 -16.68
CA ASP A 44 -2.36 9.12 -17.49
C ASP A 44 -2.13 7.73 -18.11
N GLY A 45 -2.69 7.54 -19.30
CA GLY A 45 -2.25 6.51 -20.25
C GLY A 45 -0.86 6.83 -20.83
N GLU A 46 0.12 5.98 -20.54
CA GLU A 46 1.31 5.66 -21.35
C GLU A 46 2.39 6.74 -21.70
N GLU A 47 2.38 7.96 -21.18
CA GLU A 47 3.55 8.88 -21.34
C GLU A 47 4.51 8.87 -20.12
N ILE A 48 5.50 7.97 -20.20
CA ILE A 48 6.46 7.62 -19.14
C ILE A 48 7.31 8.81 -18.62
N ILE A 49 7.41 9.92 -19.35
CA ILE A 49 8.31 11.04 -19.03
C ILE A 49 7.62 12.10 -18.16
N GLU A 50 6.40 12.51 -18.49
CA GLU A 50 5.61 13.45 -17.67
C GLU A 50 5.18 12.82 -16.35
N PHE A 51 4.80 11.54 -16.39
CA PHE A 51 4.45 10.74 -15.22
C PHE A 51 5.56 10.76 -14.14
N LYS A 52 6.83 10.62 -14.54
CA LYS A 52 7.98 10.68 -13.60
C LYS A 52 8.19 12.07 -12.99
N ARG A 53 7.95 13.13 -13.75
CA ARG A 53 8.14 14.52 -13.31
C ARG A 53 7.03 14.94 -12.34
N ASN A 54 5.80 14.47 -12.56
CA ASN A 54 4.66 14.68 -11.69
C ASN A 54 4.74 13.83 -10.41
N LEU A 55 5.21 12.58 -10.49
CA LEU A 55 5.42 11.70 -9.34
C LEU A 55 6.34 12.32 -8.28
N PHE A 56 7.46 12.94 -8.68
CA PHE A 56 8.37 13.55 -7.72
C PHE A 56 7.74 14.76 -7.01
N ARG A 57 6.95 15.56 -7.72
CA ARG A 57 6.23 16.70 -7.13
C ARG A 57 5.14 16.22 -6.17
N ILE A 58 4.31 15.27 -6.59
CA ILE A 58 3.25 14.66 -5.79
C ILE A 58 3.82 13.99 -4.53
N TYR A 59 4.95 13.27 -4.65
CA TYR A 59 5.68 12.74 -3.50
C TYR A 59 6.03 13.83 -2.48
N ASN A 60 6.58 14.96 -2.94
CA ASN A 60 6.91 16.06 -2.06
C ASN A 60 5.67 16.72 -1.44
N TYR A 61 4.51 16.67 -2.11
CA TYR A 61 3.24 17.20 -1.61
C TYR A 61 2.52 16.27 -0.64
N VAL A 62 2.78 14.97 -0.65
CA VAL A 62 2.01 14.02 0.18
C VAL A 62 2.86 13.43 1.31
N LYS A 63 4.20 13.40 1.19
CA LYS A 63 5.08 12.78 2.19
C LYS A 63 4.95 13.35 3.61
N HIS A 64 4.60 14.64 3.77
CA HIS A 64 4.38 15.25 5.09
C HIS A 64 3.07 14.82 5.75
N LEU A 65 2.19 14.13 5.02
CA LEU A 65 0.97 13.54 5.54
C LEU A 65 1.18 12.12 6.09
N LEU A 66 2.37 11.52 5.89
CA LEU A 66 2.68 10.16 6.36
C LEU A 66 2.97 10.08 7.87
N PRO A 67 3.45 11.15 8.53
CA PRO A 67 3.29 11.33 9.97
C PRO A 67 2.03 12.19 10.21
N ASN A 68 0.86 11.58 10.37
CA ASN A 68 -0.34 12.31 10.80
C ASN A 68 -1.09 11.55 11.91
N PRO A 69 -1.66 12.28 12.89
CA PRO A 69 -2.48 11.66 13.94
C PRO A 69 -3.80 11.07 13.41
N GLU A 70 -4.27 11.53 12.24
CA GLU A 70 -5.47 11.03 11.58
C GLU A 70 -5.18 9.82 10.69
N LEU A 71 -5.50 8.63 11.18
CA LEU A 71 -5.23 7.35 10.50
C LEU A 71 -5.81 7.30 9.09
N ASN A 72 -7.05 7.76 8.90
CA ASN A 72 -7.71 7.72 7.59
C ASN A 72 -6.99 8.59 6.56
N LEU A 73 -6.46 9.75 6.99
CA LEU A 73 -5.72 10.65 6.11
C LEU A 73 -4.37 10.07 5.73
N MET A 74 -3.69 9.45 6.71
CA MET A 74 -2.43 8.74 6.50
C MET A 74 -2.61 7.54 5.54
N LEU A 75 -3.68 6.77 5.71
CA LEU A 75 -4.01 5.63 4.83
C LEU A 75 -4.32 6.09 3.41
N ALA A 76 -5.12 7.15 3.25
CA ALA A 76 -5.41 7.71 1.94
C ALA A 76 -4.14 8.26 1.26
N ALA A 77 -3.24 8.90 2.04
CA ALA A 77 -1.99 9.45 1.52
C ALA A 77 -1.04 8.34 1.06
N SER A 78 -1.04 7.25 1.82
CA SER A 78 -0.37 5.99 1.49
C SER A 78 -0.99 5.29 0.27
N LYS A 79 -2.28 5.45 -0.01
CA LYS A 79 -2.87 4.90 -1.23
C LYS A 79 -2.41 5.68 -2.47
N THR A 80 -2.52 7.00 -2.38
CA THR A 80 -2.30 7.96 -3.48
C THR A 80 -0.87 7.96 -4.01
N LEU A 81 0.12 7.64 -3.17
CA LEU A 81 1.52 7.77 -3.57
C LEU A 81 2.09 6.60 -4.37
N GLU A 82 1.47 5.42 -4.37
CA GLU A 82 1.96 4.13 -4.93
C GLU A 82 3.38 3.68 -4.50
N LEU A 83 4.35 4.59 -4.40
CA LEU A 83 5.65 4.57 -3.71
C LEU A 83 5.54 4.20 -2.22
N THR A 84 4.33 4.23 -1.68
CA THR A 84 3.94 3.93 -0.30
C THR A 84 3.45 2.51 -0.10
N ARG A 85 3.22 1.69 -1.15
CA ARG A 85 2.94 0.26 -0.90
C ARG A 85 4.05 -0.39 -0.09
N TYR A 86 5.30 -0.11 -0.44
CA TYR A 86 6.45 -0.55 0.34
C TYR A 86 6.52 0.11 1.72
N ALA A 87 6.37 1.44 1.80
CA ALA A 87 6.46 2.17 3.06
C ALA A 87 5.37 1.75 4.05
N GLY A 88 4.13 1.59 3.59
CA GLY A 88 2.99 1.11 4.37
C GLY A 88 3.19 -0.32 4.83
N VAL A 89 3.68 -1.20 3.96
CA VAL A 89 4.09 -2.56 4.33
C VAL A 89 5.14 -2.54 5.44
N LEU A 90 6.17 -1.69 5.33
CA LEU A 90 7.21 -1.56 6.35
C LEU A 90 6.67 -1.00 7.67
N ILE A 91 5.84 0.05 7.64
CA ILE A 91 5.24 0.64 8.84
C ILE A 91 4.36 -0.40 9.55
N LEU A 92 3.49 -1.08 8.81
CA LEU A 92 2.64 -2.13 9.36
C LEU A 92 3.47 -3.29 9.93
N LYS A 93 4.57 -3.65 9.26
CA LYS A 93 5.50 -4.69 9.74
C LYS A 93 6.12 -4.30 11.07
N GLU A 94 6.64 -3.08 11.16
CA GLU A 94 7.26 -2.58 12.39
C GLU A 94 6.22 -2.42 13.51
N LEU A 95 4.98 -2.01 13.21
CA LEU A 95 3.89 -1.97 14.18
C LEU A 95 3.51 -3.37 14.68
N ALA A 96 3.41 -4.35 13.79
CA ALA A 96 3.13 -5.74 14.15
C ALA A 96 4.21 -6.30 15.09
N ARG A 97 5.49 -6.01 14.81
CA ARG A 97 6.63 -6.48 15.63
C ARG A 97 6.73 -5.79 16.98
N ASN A 98 6.58 -4.46 17.01
CA ASN A 98 6.82 -3.66 18.23
C ASN A 98 5.58 -3.53 19.11
N SER A 99 4.37 -3.75 18.58
CA SER A 99 3.11 -3.57 19.32
C SER A 99 2.06 -4.65 18.96
N PRO A 100 2.40 -5.95 19.11
CA PRO A 100 1.56 -7.05 18.64
C PRO A 100 0.17 -7.09 19.29
N THR A 101 0.07 -6.76 20.59
CA THR A 101 -1.19 -6.76 21.33
C THR A 101 -2.20 -5.75 20.78
N TYR A 102 -1.74 -4.55 20.41
CA TYR A 102 -2.59 -3.50 19.84
C TYR A 102 -2.90 -3.80 18.37
N PHE A 103 -1.87 -4.22 17.62
CA PHE A 103 -1.98 -4.53 16.20
C PHE A 103 -2.99 -5.65 15.92
N GLN A 104 -3.13 -6.63 16.83
CA GLN A 104 -4.05 -7.75 16.67
C GLN A 104 -5.50 -7.33 16.40
N ALA A 105 -5.98 -6.25 17.02
CA ALA A 105 -7.35 -5.77 16.80
C ALA A 105 -7.62 -5.38 15.34
N HIS A 106 -6.57 -5.09 14.58
CA HIS A 106 -6.62 -4.63 13.19
C HIS A 106 -6.10 -5.68 12.19
N ILE A 107 -5.71 -6.87 12.65
CA ILE A 107 -5.02 -7.87 11.82
C ILE A 107 -5.89 -8.38 10.66
N GLY A 108 -7.21 -8.44 10.85
CA GLY A 108 -8.14 -8.83 9.79
C GLY A 108 -8.08 -7.90 8.58
N ILE A 109 -7.94 -6.59 8.81
CA ILE A 109 -7.81 -5.59 7.74
C ILE A 109 -6.54 -5.85 6.92
N VAL A 110 -5.44 -6.24 7.58
CA VAL A 110 -4.19 -6.57 6.90
C VAL A 110 -4.38 -7.80 6.02
N PHE A 111 -4.96 -8.89 6.55
CA PHE A 111 -5.20 -10.10 5.78
C PHE A 111 -6.12 -9.89 4.56
N ASP A 112 -7.09 -8.98 4.66
CA ASP A 112 -7.96 -8.67 3.53
C ASP A 112 -7.27 -7.87 2.42
N ASN A 113 -6.18 -7.14 2.75
CA ASN A 113 -5.49 -6.25 1.81
C ASN A 113 -4.08 -6.71 1.41
N ILE A 114 -3.49 -7.71 2.08
CA ILE A 114 -2.10 -8.15 1.89
C ILE A 114 -1.84 -8.79 0.51
N LEU A 115 -2.88 -9.29 -0.16
CA LEU A 115 -2.72 -9.96 -1.44
C LEU A 115 -2.21 -9.01 -2.54
N ALA A 116 -2.65 -7.75 -2.51
CA ALA A 116 -2.22 -6.74 -3.47
C ALA A 116 -0.69 -6.49 -3.43
N PRO A 117 -0.07 -6.16 -2.27
CA PRO A 117 1.38 -5.97 -2.20
C PRO A 117 2.20 -7.27 -2.38
N ILE A 118 1.65 -8.45 -2.09
CA ILE A 118 2.30 -9.74 -2.37
C ILE A 118 2.43 -10.00 -3.88
N ARG A 119 1.49 -9.48 -4.67
CA ARG A 119 1.48 -9.62 -6.15
C ARG A 119 1.99 -8.38 -6.87
N ASP A 120 2.66 -7.47 -6.15
CA ASP A 120 3.20 -6.23 -6.72
C ASP A 120 4.24 -6.53 -7.83
N PRO A 121 4.30 -5.76 -8.92
CA PRO A 121 5.32 -5.94 -9.95
C PRO A 121 6.76 -5.83 -9.41
N LYS A 122 6.99 -5.04 -8.35
CA LYS A 122 8.31 -4.82 -7.75
C LYS A 122 8.64 -5.89 -6.70
N VAL A 123 9.75 -6.60 -6.91
CA VAL A 123 10.22 -7.69 -6.04
C VAL A 123 10.34 -7.26 -4.57
N HIS A 124 10.98 -6.12 -4.29
CA HIS A 124 11.20 -5.64 -2.92
C HIS A 124 9.89 -5.34 -2.16
N VAL A 125 8.83 -4.95 -2.87
CA VAL A 125 7.50 -4.76 -2.26
C VAL A 125 6.93 -6.11 -1.84
N ARG A 126 7.06 -7.12 -2.70
CA ARG A 126 6.61 -8.49 -2.40
C ARG A 126 7.35 -9.09 -1.21
N GLU A 127 8.67 -8.90 -1.14
CA GLU A 127 9.50 -9.35 -0.01
C GLU A 127 9.08 -8.67 1.30
N GLY A 128 8.91 -7.35 1.29
CA GLY A 128 8.40 -6.63 2.46
C GLY A 128 7.02 -7.12 2.88
N ALA A 129 6.14 -7.41 1.92
CA ALA A 129 4.78 -7.87 2.20
C ALA A 129 4.77 -9.27 2.80
N ALA A 130 5.69 -10.14 2.36
CA ALA A 130 5.91 -11.45 2.97
C ALA A 130 6.41 -11.31 4.42
N GLU A 131 7.35 -10.40 4.70
CA GLU A 131 7.78 -10.15 6.09
C GLU A 131 6.66 -9.62 6.99
N LEU A 132 5.79 -8.75 6.47
CA LEU A 132 4.59 -8.28 7.18
C LEU A 132 3.64 -9.46 7.45
N LEU A 133 3.41 -10.31 6.44
CA LEU A 133 2.59 -11.51 6.58
C LEU A 133 3.16 -12.44 7.66
N ALA A 134 4.48 -12.67 7.68
CA ALA A 134 5.15 -13.47 8.69
C ALA A 134 4.87 -12.94 10.11
N ALA A 135 5.07 -11.64 10.33
CA ALA A 135 4.79 -11.00 11.63
C ALA A 135 3.32 -11.16 12.04
N CYS A 136 2.39 -11.05 11.09
CA CYS A 136 0.96 -11.26 11.33
C CYS A 136 0.66 -12.72 11.70
N LEU A 137 1.24 -13.69 10.98
CA LEU A 137 1.05 -15.11 11.25
C LEU A 137 1.57 -15.49 12.65
N GLU A 138 2.72 -14.98 13.07
CA GLU A 138 3.27 -15.20 14.42
C GLU A 138 2.31 -14.70 15.51
N ILE A 139 1.71 -13.53 15.34
CA ILE A 139 0.73 -12.97 16.30
C ILE A 139 -0.49 -13.89 16.42
N VAL A 140 -0.98 -14.42 15.29
CA VAL A 140 -2.15 -15.32 15.27
C VAL A 140 -1.80 -16.67 15.90
N THR A 141 -0.67 -17.26 15.51
CA THR A 141 -0.31 -18.64 15.89
C THR A 141 0.15 -18.75 17.35
N GLN A 142 0.73 -17.70 17.93
CA GLN A 142 1.08 -17.68 19.35
C GLN A 142 -0.14 -17.76 20.29
N ARG A 143 -1.31 -17.27 19.87
CA ARG A 143 -2.55 -17.27 20.68
C ARG A 143 -3.46 -18.46 20.40
N GLU A 144 -3.55 -18.93 19.15
CA GLU A 144 -4.56 -19.91 18.74
C GLU A 144 -4.07 -21.36 18.85
N ARG A 145 -3.90 -21.87 20.09
CA ARG A 145 -3.57 -23.29 20.33
C ARG A 145 -4.72 -24.28 20.02
N GLN A 146 -5.93 -23.83 19.64
CA GLN A 146 -7.08 -24.74 19.52
C GLN A 146 -8.06 -24.52 18.34
N VAL A 147 -8.00 -23.43 17.58
CA VAL A 147 -8.91 -23.21 16.42
C VAL A 147 -8.10 -22.71 15.24
N ARG A 148 -8.19 -23.38 14.09
CA ARG A 148 -7.55 -22.93 12.85
C ARG A 148 -8.18 -21.60 12.41
N SER A 149 -7.38 -20.54 12.41
CA SER A 149 -7.79 -19.22 11.97
C SER A 149 -8.44 -19.25 10.57
N PRO A 150 -9.60 -18.60 10.36
CA PRO A 150 -10.25 -18.55 9.05
C PRO A 150 -9.35 -17.89 7.98
N TYR A 151 -8.44 -16.99 8.40
CA TYR A 151 -7.50 -16.31 7.52
C TYR A 151 -6.49 -17.27 6.87
N LEU A 152 -6.04 -18.31 7.57
CA LEU A 152 -5.04 -19.25 7.05
C LEU A 152 -5.54 -20.00 5.83
N ASN A 153 -6.78 -20.48 5.87
CA ASN A 153 -7.38 -21.19 4.74
C ASN A 153 -7.55 -20.28 3.53
N LYS A 154 -7.94 -19.01 3.74
CA LYS A 154 -8.09 -18.01 2.68
C LYS A 154 -6.74 -17.76 2.01
N ILE A 155 -5.69 -17.46 2.79
CA ILE A 155 -4.35 -17.17 2.27
C ILE A 155 -3.75 -18.37 1.55
N LEU A 156 -3.94 -19.58 2.09
CA LEU A 156 -3.49 -20.82 1.44
C LEU A 156 -4.21 -21.02 0.10
N SER A 157 -5.53 -20.83 0.06
CA SER A 157 -6.32 -20.93 -1.17
C SER A 157 -5.86 -19.91 -2.22
N ASP A 158 -5.61 -18.67 -1.80
CA ASP A 158 -5.14 -17.60 -2.69
C ASP A 158 -3.74 -17.87 -3.25
N ALA A 159 -2.85 -18.44 -2.44
CA ALA A 159 -1.52 -18.86 -2.87
C ALA A 159 -1.58 -20.06 -3.84
N GLN A 160 -2.42 -21.06 -3.55
CA GLN A 160 -2.66 -22.21 -4.44
C GLN A 160 -3.22 -21.77 -5.80
N ALA A 161 -4.17 -20.84 -5.80
CA ALA A 161 -4.72 -20.28 -7.03
C ALA A 161 -3.65 -19.50 -7.80
N GLY A 162 -2.83 -18.71 -7.10
CA GLY A 162 -1.77 -17.90 -7.69
C GLY A 162 -0.70 -18.72 -8.42
N LEU A 163 -0.35 -19.91 -7.93
CA LEU A 163 0.61 -20.81 -8.59
C LEU A 163 0.12 -21.34 -9.96
N LYS A 164 -1.19 -21.34 -10.21
CA LYS A 164 -1.76 -21.78 -11.49
C LYS A 164 -1.78 -20.66 -12.54
N LEU A 165 -1.47 -19.42 -12.15
CA LEU A 165 -1.46 -18.27 -13.03
C LEU A 165 -0.09 -18.12 -13.71
N THR A 166 -0.09 -17.52 -14.88
CA THR A 166 1.10 -17.26 -15.71
C THR A 166 2.00 -16.10 -15.25
N PRO A 167 1.49 -14.99 -14.67
CA PRO A 167 2.35 -13.85 -14.34
C PRO A 167 3.39 -14.18 -13.27
N SER A 168 4.65 -13.85 -13.57
CA SER A 168 5.81 -14.18 -12.74
C SER A 168 5.75 -13.57 -11.34
N GLU A 169 5.15 -12.39 -11.22
CA GLU A 169 4.91 -11.65 -9.99
C GLU A 169 3.94 -12.37 -9.06
N VAL A 170 2.91 -12.99 -9.63
CA VAL A 170 1.91 -13.75 -8.87
C VAL A 170 2.50 -15.07 -8.42
N ILE A 171 3.25 -15.76 -9.28
CA ILE A 171 3.95 -17.00 -8.92
C ILE A 171 4.94 -16.72 -7.79
N HIS A 172 5.80 -15.71 -7.94
CA HIS A 172 6.78 -15.34 -6.92
C HIS A 172 6.12 -14.96 -5.58
N GLY A 173 5.09 -14.11 -5.62
CA GLY A 173 4.32 -13.74 -4.42
C GLY A 173 3.68 -14.94 -3.73
N SER A 174 3.15 -15.88 -4.51
CA SER A 174 2.55 -17.11 -3.99
C SER A 174 3.59 -18.02 -3.33
N LEU A 175 4.78 -18.15 -3.92
CA LEU A 175 5.89 -18.92 -3.34
C LEU A 175 6.39 -18.30 -2.02
N LEU A 176 6.51 -16.97 -1.95
CA LEU A 176 6.82 -16.27 -0.69
C LEU A 176 5.75 -16.53 0.36
N THR A 177 4.46 -16.44 -0.02
CA THR A 177 3.34 -16.73 0.89
C THR A 177 3.43 -18.15 1.44
N TYR A 178 3.72 -19.13 0.59
CA TYR A 178 3.93 -20.52 1.01
C TYR A 178 5.07 -20.64 2.02
N ARG A 179 6.22 -19.99 1.77
CA ARG A 179 7.34 -19.97 2.70
C ARG A 179 6.90 -19.49 4.09
N GLU A 180 6.16 -18.39 4.17
CA GLU A 180 5.72 -17.84 5.47
C GLU A 180 4.68 -18.73 6.15
N LEU A 181 3.77 -19.36 5.39
CA LEU A 181 2.80 -20.31 5.93
C LEU A 181 3.49 -21.55 6.51
N LEU A 182 4.49 -22.11 5.82
CA LEU A 182 5.25 -23.27 6.30
C LEU A 182 6.06 -22.93 7.57
N LEU A 183 6.68 -21.74 7.59
CA LEU A 183 7.53 -21.32 8.71
C LEU A 183 6.72 -20.94 9.97
N HIS A 184 5.61 -20.21 9.80
CA HIS A 184 4.93 -19.56 10.93
C HIS A 184 3.57 -20.16 11.27
N ALA A 185 2.92 -20.86 10.32
CA ALA A 185 1.59 -21.45 10.52
C ALA A 185 1.60 -22.99 10.62
N GLY A 186 2.77 -23.64 10.53
CA GLY A 186 2.92 -25.09 10.72
C GLY A 186 2.16 -25.93 9.70
N MET A 187 1.97 -25.41 8.48
CA MET A 187 1.43 -26.13 7.33
C MET A 187 2.54 -26.78 6.50
#